data_AF-A0AA42M996-F1
#
_entry.id   AF-A0AA42M996-F1
#
_cell.length_a   1.000
_cell.length_b   1.000
_cell.length_c   1.000
_cell.angle_alpha   90.00
_cell.angle_beta   90.00
_cell.angle_gamma   90.00
#
_symmetry.space_group_name_H-M   'P 1'
#
loop_
_entity.id
_entity.type
_entity.pdbx_description
1 polymer ?
#
loop_
_entity_poly.entity_id
_entity_poly.type
_entity_poly.pdbx_seq_one_letter_code
_entity_poly.pdbx_strand_id
1 'polypeptide(L)'
;MDLKMFKLFARYNVWSTQKLNQVLKNVSDEDFNAECGLFFKSISGTLNHLLVGEHYLWFPRFSSKPSPTLKLNTIVERDKDKRLCCINM
;
A
#
# COMPACT_ATOMS: atom_id res chain seq x y z
N MET A 1 -5.94 -22.64 -8.37
CA MET A 1 -4.90 -21.84 -7.67
C MET A 1 -4.47 -22.63 -6.45
N ASP A 2 -3.18 -22.95 -6.27
CA ASP A 2 -2.72 -23.79 -5.15
C ASP A 2 -2.06 -22.98 -4.02
N LEU A 3 -1.88 -23.60 -2.85
CA LEU A 3 -1.27 -22.97 -1.68
C LEU A 3 0.17 -22.52 -1.93
N LYS A 4 0.91 -23.21 -2.80
CA LYS A 4 2.30 -22.87 -3.12
C LYS A 4 2.36 -21.54 -3.86
N MET A 5 1.45 -21.31 -4.80
CA MET A 5 1.38 -20.08 -5.55
C MET A 5 0.94 -18.89 -4.69
N PHE A 6 -0.02 -19.05 -3.79
CA PHE A 6 -0.37 -17.98 -2.84
C PHE A 6 0.81 -17.62 -1.92
N LYS A 7 1.57 -18.60 -1.44
CA LYS A 7 2.79 -18.36 -0.65
C LYS A 7 3.86 -17.64 -1.47
N LEU A 8 3.99 -17.96 -2.76
CA LEU A 8 4.90 -17.26 -3.67
C LEU A 8 4.48 -15.79 -3.84
N PHE A 9 3.20 -15.52 -4.11
CA PHE A 9 2.70 -14.16 -4.26
C PHE A 9 2.82 -13.34 -2.98
N ALA A 10 2.55 -13.93 -1.81
CA ALA A 10 2.74 -13.25 -0.53
C ALA A 10 4.21 -12.83 -0.32
N ARG A 11 5.17 -13.75 -0.58
CA ARG A 11 6.60 -13.41 -0.50
C ARG A 11 7.02 -12.37 -1.52
N TYR A 12 6.50 -12.48 -2.75
CA TYR A 12 6.76 -11.52 -3.81
C TYR A 12 6.27 -10.13 -3.42
N ASN A 13 5.05 -10.02 -2.89
CA ASN A 13 4.47 -8.75 -2.44
C ASN A 13 5.34 -8.07 -1.39
N VAL A 14 5.75 -8.81 -0.35
CA VAL A 14 6.66 -8.30 0.70
C VAL A 14 7.98 -7.81 0.09
N TRP A 15 8.61 -8.62 -0.77
CA TRP A 15 9.86 -8.25 -1.42
C TRP A 15 9.72 -7.01 -2.31
N SER A 16 8.67 -6.95 -3.14
CA SER A 16 8.45 -5.85 -4.08
C SER A 16 8.18 -4.54 -3.35
N THR A 17 7.37 -4.58 -2.29
CA THR A 17 7.02 -3.39 -1.51
C THR A 17 8.21 -2.89 -0.70
N GLN A 18 9.03 -3.78 -0.14
CA GLN A 18 10.29 -3.39 0.50
C GLN A 18 11.25 -2.70 -0.47
N LYS A 19 11.39 -3.23 -1.70
CA LYS A 19 12.22 -2.63 -2.74
C LYS A 19 11.68 -1.26 -3.17
N LEU A 20 10.38 -1.14 -3.38
CA LEU A 20 9.74 0.12 -3.72
C LEU A 20 9.97 1.17 -2.62
N ASN A 21 9.76 0.81 -1.36
CA ASN A 21 9.90 1.74 -0.24
C ASN A 21 11.35 2.20 -0.03
N GLN A 22 12.36 1.36 -0.33
CA GLN A 22 13.77 1.79 -0.31
C GLN A 22 14.04 2.94 -1.27
N VAL A 23 13.41 2.93 -2.45
CA VAL A 23 13.55 4.02 -3.43
C VAL A 23 12.74 5.24 -2.99
N LEU A 24 11.49 5.04 -2.57
CA LEU A 24 10.57 6.13 -2.24
C LEU A 24 10.97 6.93 -0.99
N LYS A 25 11.78 6.36 -0.09
CA LYS A 25 12.36 7.12 1.03
C LYS A 25 13.13 8.35 0.57
N ASN A 26 13.84 8.27 -0.56
CA ASN A 26 14.68 9.35 -1.07
C ASN A 26 13.93 10.38 -1.94
N VAL A 27 12.63 10.17 -2.20
CA VAL A 27 11.79 11.13 -2.94
C VAL A 27 11.39 12.26 -1.98
N SER A 28 11.41 13.52 -2.42
CA SER A 28 10.97 14.64 -1.58
C SER A 28 9.49 14.50 -1.19
N ASP A 29 9.05 15.15 -0.12
CA ASP A 29 7.62 15.14 0.23
C ASP A 29 6.78 15.86 -0.83
N GLU A 30 7.35 16.89 -1.45
CA GLU A 30 6.75 17.61 -2.56
C GLU A 30 6.51 16.69 -3.76
N ASP A 31 7.55 15.99 -4.23
CA ASP A 31 7.45 15.08 -5.38
C ASP A 31 6.59 13.85 -5.08
N PHE A 32 6.62 13.36 -3.82
CA PHE A 32 5.79 12.24 -3.39
C PHE A 32 4.29 12.58 -3.51
N ASN A 33 3.92 13.83 -3.26
CA ASN A 33 2.54 14.31 -3.32
C ASN A 33 2.15 14.95 -4.65
N ALA A 34 3.11 15.30 -5.50
CA ALA A 34 2.88 15.96 -6.79
C ALA A 34 2.04 15.11 -7.76
N GLU A 35 1.18 15.77 -8.55
CA GLU A 35 0.49 15.12 -9.65
C GLU A 35 1.50 14.79 -10.77
N CYS A 36 1.63 13.51 -11.10
CA CYS A 36 2.62 12.98 -12.05
C CYS A 36 2.01 12.02 -13.09
N GLY A 37 0.70 12.17 -13.37
CA GLY A 37 0.01 11.41 -14.42
C GLY A 37 -0.30 9.94 -14.07
N LEU A 38 -0.10 9.53 -12.82
CA LEU A 38 -0.54 8.22 -12.33
C LEU A 38 -2.07 8.13 -12.25
N PHE A 39 -2.62 6.92 -12.26
CA PHE A 39 -4.09 6.72 -12.16
C PHE A 39 -4.68 7.39 -10.91
N PHE A 40 -3.99 7.28 -9.78
CA PHE A 40 -4.34 7.99 -8.52
C PHE A 40 -3.63 9.35 -8.39
N LYS A 41 -3.28 9.95 -9.53
CA LYS A 41 -2.65 11.25 -9.73
C LYS A 41 -1.21 11.38 -9.24
N SER A 42 -0.88 10.84 -8.07
CA SER A 42 0.44 10.95 -7.44
C SER A 42 0.95 9.62 -6.90
N ILE A 43 2.23 9.58 -6.49
CA ILE A 43 2.82 8.44 -5.78
C ILE A 43 2.04 8.22 -4.47
N SER A 44 1.83 9.32 -3.74
CA SER A 44 1.02 9.40 -2.52
C SER A 44 -0.36 8.78 -2.70
N GLY A 45 -1.10 9.15 -3.75
CA GLY A 45 -2.42 8.60 -4.05
C GLY A 45 -2.39 7.10 -4.38
N THR A 46 -1.38 6.68 -5.15
CA THR A 46 -1.22 5.27 -5.54
C THR A 46 -0.93 4.38 -4.32
N LEU A 47 0.01 4.78 -3.47
CA LEU A 47 0.31 4.06 -2.23
C LEU A 47 -0.85 4.09 -1.24
N ASN A 48 -1.59 5.19 -1.16
CA ASN A 48 -2.80 5.25 -0.33
C ASN A 48 -3.83 4.20 -0.77
N HIS A 49 -4.05 4.07 -2.08
CA HIS A 49 -4.98 3.07 -2.61
C HIS A 49 -4.57 1.64 -2.23
N LEU A 50 -3.28 1.32 -2.38
CA LEU A 50 -2.74 0.01 -1.99
C LEU A 50 -2.93 -0.25 -0.50
N LEU A 51 -2.59 0.72 0.36
CA LEU A 51 -2.71 0.59 1.81
C LEU A 51 -4.18 0.35 2.25
N VAL A 52 -5.14 1.09 1.68
CA VAL A 52 -6.57 0.91 1.96
C VAL A 52 -7.03 -0.50 1.53
N GLY A 53 -6.70 -0.89 0.30
CA GLY A 53 -7.12 -2.18 -0.26
C GLY A 53 -6.55 -3.34 0.54
N GLU A 54 -5.25 -3.38 0.70
CA GLU A 54 -4.54 -4.50 1.30
C GLU A 54 -4.77 -4.59 2.81
N HIS A 55 -4.43 -3.55 3.57
CA HIS A 55 -4.38 -3.63 5.04
C HIS A 55 -5.71 -3.35 5.73
N TYR A 56 -6.51 -2.44 5.18
CA TYR A 56 -7.75 -2.04 5.85
C TYR A 56 -8.96 -2.84 5.37
N LEU A 57 -8.99 -3.30 4.12
CA LEU A 57 -10.14 -4.05 3.59
C LEU A 57 -9.89 -5.56 3.54
N TRP A 58 -8.77 -6.01 2.97
CA TRP A 58 -8.53 -7.45 2.76
C TRP A 58 -7.89 -8.17 3.95
N PHE A 59 -6.87 -7.59 4.58
CA PHE A 59 -6.16 -8.22 5.69
C PHE A 59 -7.07 -8.59 6.89
N PRO A 60 -8.04 -7.76 7.31
CA PRO A 60 -8.98 -8.15 8.35
C PRO A 60 -9.79 -9.39 7.97
N ARG A 61 -10.20 -9.51 6.70
CA ARG A 61 -10.94 -10.68 6.18
C ARG A 61 -10.10 -11.95 6.27
N PHE A 62 -8.81 -11.88 5.92
CA PHE A 62 -7.88 -13.01 6.07
C PHE A 62 -7.64 -13.37 7.54
N SER A 63 -7.78 -12.40 8.43
CA SER A 63 -7.65 -12.58 9.88
C SER A 63 -8.98 -12.97 10.57
N SER A 64 -10.03 -13.30 9.79
CA SER A 64 -11.38 -13.57 10.30
C SER A 64 -11.97 -12.44 11.17
N LYS A 65 -11.53 -11.20 10.92
CA LYS A 65 -12.02 -9.97 11.56
C LYS A 65 -12.97 -9.22 10.60
N PRO A 66 -13.89 -8.40 11.12
CA PRO A 66 -14.76 -7.58 10.28
C PRO A 66 -13.94 -6.59 9.45
N SER A 67 -14.25 -6.52 8.15
CA SER A 67 -13.74 -5.49 7.24
C SER A 67 -14.58 -4.22 7.42
N PRO A 68 -13.96 -3.04 7.60
CA PRO A 68 -14.68 -1.78 7.60
C PRO A 68 -15.22 -1.46 6.20
N THR A 69 -16.22 -0.56 6.15
CA THR A 69 -16.71 0.03 4.90
C THR A 69 -15.97 1.34 4.65
N LEU A 70 -15.00 1.32 3.74
CA LEU A 70 -14.21 2.50 3.37
C LEU A 70 -14.31 2.74 1.86
N LYS A 71 -14.20 4.00 1.44
CA LYS A 71 -13.98 4.31 0.03
C LYS A 71 -12.53 3.96 -0.32
N LEU A 72 -12.29 3.49 -1.54
CA LEU A 72 -10.96 3.10 -2.01
C LEU A 72 -9.96 4.28 -2.11
N ASN A 73 -10.44 5.50 -1.98
CA ASN A 73 -9.65 6.73 -1.93
C ASN A 73 -9.64 7.39 -0.54
N THR A 74 -10.13 6.72 0.51
CA THR A 74 -10.02 7.22 1.88
C THR A 74 -8.55 7.39 2.25
N ILE A 75 -8.14 8.54 2.76
CA ILE A 75 -6.77 8.78 3.23
C ILE A 75 -6.65 8.26 4.66
N VAL A 76 -5.87 7.19 4.85
CA VAL A 76 -5.72 6.49 6.15
C VAL A 76 -4.47 6.88 6.93
N GLU A 77 -3.42 7.35 6.24
CA GLU A 77 -2.19 7.89 6.81
C GLU A 77 -1.73 9.04 5.91
N ARG A 78 -1.32 10.18 6.46
CA ARG A 78 -0.90 11.38 5.72
C ARG A 78 0.62 11.55 5.69
N ASP A 79 1.30 11.08 6.72
CA ASP A 79 2.74 11.15 6.84
C ASP A 79 3.41 10.13 5.89
N LYS A 80 4.37 10.59 5.08
CA LYS A 80 5.03 9.76 4.09
C LYS A 80 5.75 8.59 4.75
N ASP A 81 6.55 8.85 5.78
CA ASP A 81 7.37 7.83 6.43
C ASP A 81 6.51 6.76 7.11
N LYS A 82 5.44 7.17 7.79
CA LYS A 82 4.45 6.23 8.35
C LYS A 82 3.75 5.44 7.25
N ARG A 83 3.39 6.06 6.13
CA ARG A 83 2.74 5.33 5.02
C ARG A 83 3.67 4.27 4.42
N LEU A 84 4.94 4.60 4.22
CA LEU A 84 5.96 3.64 3.77
C LEU A 84 6.21 2.53 4.82
N CYS A 85 6.07 2.83 6.11
CA CYS A 85 6.14 1.82 7.16
C CYS A 85 4.92 0.88 7.12
N CYS A 86 3.71 1.44 7.01
CA CYS A 86 2.45 0.68 7.05
C CYS A 86 2.30 -0.30 5.90
N ILE A 87 2.73 0.07 4.69
CA ILE A 87 2.61 -0.80 3.51
C ILE A 87 3.64 -1.95 3.48
N ASN A 88 4.63 -1.92 4.39
CA ASN A 88 5.64 -2.98 4.54
C ASN A 88 5.29 -4.05 5.59
N MET A 89 4.19 -3.88 6.33
CA MET A 89 3.72 -4.82 7.37
C MET A 89 2.85 -5.95 6.79
#